data_AF-A0A7G9RSU9-F1
#
_entry.id   AF-A0A7G9RSU9-F1
#
_cell.length_a   1.000
_cell.length_b   1.000
_cell.length_c   1.000
_cell.angle_alpha   90.00
_cell.angle_beta   90.00
_cell.angle_gamma   90.00
#
_symmetry.space_group_name_H-M   'P 1'
#
loop_
_entity.id
_entity.type
_entity.pdbx_description
1 polymer ?
#
loop_
_entity_poly.entity_id
_entity_poly.type
_entity_poly.pdbx_seq_one_letter_code
_entity_poly.pdbx_strand_id
1 'polypeptide(L)'
;MIVCVCRRVSDREIARHAHAGMSFDEIQFELGVATQCGRCEQCARDVVSQCCASGPVAALHNESAPKTIQLANSITESKAWNSSLHSQAA
;
A
#
# COMPACT_ATOMS: atom_id res chain seq x y z
N MET A 1 16.47 -14.68 -6.80
CA MET A 1 16.79 -16.04 -6.32
C MET A 1 15.63 -16.98 -6.62
N ILE A 2 15.87 -18.25 -6.97
CA ILE A 2 14.79 -19.26 -7.00
C ILE A 2 14.51 -19.72 -5.57
N VAL A 3 13.28 -19.51 -5.11
CA VAL A 3 12.81 -19.91 -3.77
C VAL A 3 12.18 -21.31 -3.84
N CYS A 4 11.36 -21.58 -4.85
CA CYS A 4 10.73 -22.89 -5.04
C CYS A 4 11.22 -23.56 -6.31
N VAL A 5 12.07 -24.58 -6.18
CA VAL A 5 12.58 -25.36 -7.33
C VAL A 5 11.45 -26.16 -7.99
N CYS A 6 10.61 -26.80 -7.19
CA CYS A 6 9.46 -27.61 -7.61
C CYS A 6 8.54 -26.91 -8.62
N ARG A 7 8.23 -25.65 -8.37
CA ARG A 7 7.30 -24.84 -9.17
C ARG A 7 7.98 -23.71 -9.93
N ARG A 8 9.31 -23.62 -9.83
CA ARG A 8 10.15 -22.57 -10.44
C ARG A 8 9.76 -21.15 -10.05
N VAL A 9 9.42 -20.95 -8.77
CA VAL A 9 9.03 -19.64 -8.24
C VAL A 9 10.25 -18.89 -7.72
N SER A 10 10.42 -17.65 -8.16
CA SER A 10 11.46 -16.73 -7.71
C SER A 10 11.03 -15.85 -6.54
N ASP A 11 12.01 -15.34 -5.80
CA ASP A 11 11.84 -14.28 -4.79
C ASP A 11 11.10 -13.05 -5.34
N ARG A 12 11.46 -12.62 -6.56
CA ARG A 12 10.86 -11.47 -7.23
C ARG A 12 9.37 -11.68 -7.52
N GLU A 13 8.97 -12.89 -7.90
CA GLU A 13 7.56 -13.21 -8.09
C GLU A 13 6.80 -13.15 -6.77
N ILE A 14 7.34 -13.75 -5.70
CA ILE A 14 6.73 -13.69 -4.36
C ILE A 14 6.60 -12.24 -3.90
N ALA A 15 7.68 -11.47 -3.98
CA ALA A 15 7.71 -10.06 -3.59
C ALA A 15 6.68 -9.23 -4.37
N ARG A 16 6.55 -9.44 -5.68
CA ARG A 16 5.56 -8.74 -6.51
C ARG A 16 4.13 -8.96 -5.99
N HIS A 17 3.78 -10.18 -5.60
CA HIS A 17 2.43 -10.46 -5.09
C HIS A 17 2.24 -9.91 -3.67
N ALA A 18 3.26 -10.03 -2.81
CA ALA A 18 3.24 -9.44 -1.48
C ALA A 18 3.05 -7.91 -1.52
N HIS A 19 3.75 -7.21 -2.43
CA HIS A 19 3.58 -5.77 -2.63
C HIS A 19 2.20 -5.39 -3.19
N ALA A 20 1.50 -6.31 -3.85
CA ALA A 20 0.10 -6.12 -4.25
C ALA A 20 -0.89 -6.36 -3.09
N GLY A 21 -0.39 -6.61 -1.87
CA GLY A 21 -1.21 -6.81 -0.68
C GLY A 21 -1.71 -8.24 -0.48
N MET A 22 -1.25 -9.20 -1.27
CA MET A 22 -1.64 -10.61 -1.10
C MET A 22 -0.99 -11.22 0.13
N SER A 23 -1.79 -11.98 0.87
CA SER A 23 -1.36 -12.86 1.95
C SER A 23 -0.56 -14.05 1.43
N PHE A 24 0.19 -14.73 2.30
CA PHE A 24 0.96 -15.91 1.89
C PHE A 24 0.08 -17.03 1.31
N ASP A 25 -1.13 -17.23 1.83
CA ASP A 25 -2.03 -18.29 1.37
C ASP A 25 -2.53 -18.00 -0.06
N GLU A 26 -2.82 -16.74 -0.38
CA GLU A 26 -3.14 -16.31 -1.75
C GLU A 26 -1.93 -16.47 -2.68
N ILE A 27 -0.73 -16.08 -2.24
CA ILE A 27 0.51 -16.28 -3.01
C ILE A 27 0.77 -17.77 -3.26
N GLN A 28 0.53 -18.62 -2.26
CA GLN A 28 0.64 -20.07 -2.37
C GLN A 28 -0.37 -20.65 -3.37
N PHE A 29 -1.60 -20.14 -3.40
CA PHE A 29 -2.61 -20.53 -4.37
C PHE A 29 -2.22 -20.10 -5.81
N GLU A 30 -1.82 -18.85 -6.01
CA GLU A 30 -1.53 -18.29 -7.32
C GLU A 30 -0.23 -18.85 -7.94
N LEU A 31 0.83 -18.98 -7.15
CA LEU A 31 2.15 -19.41 -7.64
C LEU A 31 2.40 -20.91 -7.46
N GLY A 32 1.58 -21.59 -6.67
CA GLY A 32 1.82 -22.97 -6.24
C GLY A 32 3.03 -23.14 -5.33
N VAL A 33 3.66 -22.07 -4.84
CA VAL A 33 4.83 -22.16 -3.94
C VAL A 33 4.49 -23.02 -2.71
N ALA A 34 5.44 -23.82 -2.22
CA ALA A 34 5.27 -24.77 -1.10
C ALA A 34 4.26 -25.92 -1.30
N THR A 35 3.56 -26.03 -2.43
CA THR A 35 2.53 -27.07 -2.64
C THR A 35 3.03 -28.47 -3.05
N GLN A 36 4.33 -28.66 -3.26
CA GLN A 36 4.90 -29.97 -3.61
C GLN A 36 5.71 -30.58 -2.46
N CYS A 37 7.01 -30.28 -2.35
CA CYS A 37 7.85 -30.86 -1.31
C CYS A 37 7.84 -30.07 0.01
N GLY A 38 7.21 -28.89 0.04
CA GLY A 38 7.11 -28.00 1.22
C GLY A 38 8.42 -27.33 1.68
N ARG A 39 9.59 -27.79 1.24
CA ARG A 39 10.91 -27.34 1.78
C ARG A 39 11.19 -25.85 1.63
N CYS A 40 10.53 -25.16 0.70
CA CYS A 40 10.70 -23.74 0.47
C CYS A 40 9.78 -22.86 1.33
N GLU A 41 8.84 -23.43 2.11
CA GLU A 41 7.77 -22.67 2.77
C GLU A 41 8.32 -21.54 3.67
N GLN A 42 9.23 -21.87 4.60
CA GLN A 42 9.79 -20.87 5.51
C GLN A 42 10.49 -19.74 4.73
N CYS A 43 11.32 -20.10 3.74
CA CYS A 43 12.00 -19.12 2.90
C CYS A 43 11.01 -18.21 2.14
N ALA A 44 9.92 -18.76 1.62
CA ALA A 44 8.89 -17.98 0.95
C ALA A 44 8.14 -17.05 1.92
N ARG A 45 7.82 -17.51 3.14
CA ARG A 45 7.23 -16.68 4.19
C ARG A 45 8.13 -15.52 4.62
N ASP A 46 9.44 -15.78 4.72
CA ASP A 46 10.42 -14.75 5.07
C ASP A 46 10.45 -13.63 4.01
N VAL A 47 10.37 -13.98 2.71
CA VAL A 47 10.28 -12.99 1.62
C VAL A 47 9.02 -12.13 1.75
N VAL A 48 7.86 -12.74 2.03
CA VAL A 48 6.61 -11.99 2.25
C VAL A 48 6.74 -11.04 3.45
N SER A 49 7.29 -11.52 4.56
CA SER A 49 7.50 -10.71 5.77
C SER A 49 8.41 -9.50 5.52
N GLN A 50 9.49 -9.67 4.76
CA GLN A 50 10.41 -8.59 4.38
C GLN A 50 9.72 -7.51 3.54
N CYS A 51 8.80 -7.90 2.66
CA CYS A 51 7.99 -6.97 1.87
C CYS A 51 7.02 -6.15 2.72
N CYS A 52 6.41 -6.77 3.74
CA CYS A 52 5.49 -6.07 4.66
C CYS A 52 6.22 -5.07 5.57
N ALA A 53 7.43 -5.40 6.02
CA ALA A 53 8.25 -4.49 6.83
C ALA A 53 8.76 -3.26 6.05
N SER A 54 8.84 -3.38 4.72
CA SER A 54 9.38 -2.34 3.83
C SER A 54 8.29 -1.55 3.08
N GLY A 55 7.02 -1.68 3.48
CA GLY A 55 5.91 -0.98 2.83
C GLY A 55 6.11 0.54 2.85
N PRO A 56 5.62 1.28 1.83
CA PRO A 56 5.65 2.73 1.86
C PRO A 56 4.85 3.20 3.08
N VAL A 57 5.57 3.69 4.10
CA VAL A 57 4.96 4.39 5.23
C VAL A 57 4.35 5.66 4.65
N ALA A 58 3.04 5.64 4.42
CA ALA A 58 2.32 6.87 4.19
C ALA A 58 2.60 7.76 5.41
N ALA A 59 3.16 8.95 5.17
CA ALA A 59 3.43 9.94 6.21
C ALA A 59 2.11 10.54 6.72
N LEU A 60 1.24 9.70 7.29
CA LEU A 60 0.04 10.12 7.99
C LEU A 60 0.47 10.57 9.38
N HIS A 61 0.98 11.79 9.48
CA HIS A 61 0.95 12.57 10.70
C HIS A 61 -0.49 12.74 11.19
N ASN A 62 -0.93 11.86 12.10
CA ASN A 62 -2.14 12.07 12.88
C ASN A 62 -1.82 13.07 14.01
N GLU A 63 -1.87 14.37 13.71
CA GLU A 63 -1.87 15.44 14.72
C GLU A 63 -3.22 15.41 15.47
N SER A 64 -3.42 14.40 16.32
CA SER A 64 -4.49 14.35 17.30
C SER A 64 -4.20 15.32 18.45
N ALA A 65 -4.14 16.61 18.14
CA ALA A 65 -4.34 17.66 19.12
C ALA A 65 -5.86 17.92 19.25
N PRO A 66 -6.41 18.09 20.46
CA PRO A 66 -7.82 18.43 20.64
C PRO A 66 -8.05 19.86 20.14
N LYS A 67 -8.34 20.02 18.84
CA LYS A 67 -8.83 21.28 18.30
C LYS A 67 -10.26 21.46 18.79
N THR A 68 -10.43 22.28 19.83
CA THR A 68 -11.73 22.79 20.22
C THR A 68 -12.43 23.35 18.98
N ILE A 69 -13.58 22.77 18.63
CA ILE A 69 -14.40 23.25 17.52
C ILE A 69 -14.90 24.64 17.90
N GLN A 70 -14.28 25.70 17.39
CA GLN A 70 -14.81 27.05 17.51
C GLN A 70 -15.88 27.25 16.45
N LEU A 71 -17.13 27.35 16.91
CA LEU A 71 -18.27 27.79 16.12
C LEU A 71 -18.02 29.24 15.68
N ALA A 72 -17.94 29.48 14.37
CA ALA A 72 -17.68 30.81 13.83
C ALA A 72 -18.83 31.76 14.19
N ASN A 73 -18.53 32.78 15.00
CA ASN A 73 -19.46 33.87 15.25
C ASN A 73 -19.55 34.77 14.01
N SER A 74 -20.71 34.69 13.35
CA SER A 74 -21.25 35.67 12.41
C SER A 74 -20.48 35.88 11.11
N ILE A 75 -20.93 35.18 10.06
CA ILE A 75 -20.73 35.60 8.68
C ILE A 75 -21.57 36.86 8.46
N THR A 76 -20.97 38.03 8.58
CA THR A 76 -21.51 39.28 8.04
C THR A 76 -20.64 39.67 6.86
N GLU A 77 -21.28 39.84 5.71
CA GLU A 77 -20.73 40.16 4.38
C GLU A 77 -20.40 38.96 3.47
N SER A 78 -21.42 38.47 2.77
CA SER A 78 -21.26 37.82 1.47
C SER A 78 -20.67 38.83 0.47
N LYS A 79 -19.35 38.78 0.22
CA LYS A 79 -18.75 39.41 -0.96
C LYS A 79 -18.59 38.37 -2.06
N ALA A 80 -19.21 38.70 -3.19
CA ALA A 80 -19.45 37.87 -4.35
C ALA A 80 -18.19 37.13 -4.85
N TRP A 81 -18.39 35.87 -5.23
CA TRP A 81 -17.40 35.05 -5.92
C TRP A 81 -17.04 35.74 -7.24
N ASN A 82 -15.84 36.29 -7.35
CA ASN A 82 -15.29 36.70 -8.64
C ASN A 82 -14.87 35.44 -9.38
N SER A 83 -15.69 35.06 -10.34
CA SER A 83 -15.48 33.96 -11.27
C SER A 83 -14.14 34.08 -12.00
N SER A 84 -13.52 32.91 -12.16
CA SER A 84 -12.25 32.61 -12.80
C SER A 84 -11.76 33.59 -13.87
N LEU A 85 -10.53 34.06 -13.64
CA LEU A 85 -9.67 34.69 -14.63
C LEU A 85 -9.51 33.77 -15.85
N HIS A 86 -9.64 34.38 -17.02
CA HIS A 86 -9.31 33.88 -18.36
C HIS A 86 -8.06 32.97 -18.38
N SER A 87 -8.24 31.73 -18.83
CA SER A 87 -7.16 30.96 -19.43
C SER A 87 -6.94 31.45 -20.86
N GLN A 88 -5.91 32.26 -21.09
CA GLN A 88 -5.34 32.48 -22.42
C GLN A 88 -4.23 31.43 -22.63
N ALA A 89 -4.34 30.66 -23.71
CA ALA A 89 -3.24 29.88 -24.26
C ALA A 89 -3.40 29.77 -25.79
N ALA A 90 -2.36 30.26 -26.48
CA ALA A 90 -1.97 30.12 -27.89
C ALA A 90 -2.91 30.65 -28.99
#